data_AF-A0AAV2SAJ3-F1
#
_entry.id   AF-A0AAV2SAJ3-F1
#
_cell.length_a   1.000
_cell.length_b   1.000
_cell.length_c   1.000
_cell.angle_alpha   90.00
_cell.angle_beta   90.00
_cell.angle_gamma   90.00
#
_symmetry.space_group_name_H-M   'P 1'
#
loop_
_entity.id
_entity.type
_entity.pdbx_description
1 polymer ?
#
loop_
_entity_poly.entity_id
_entity_poly.type
_entity_poly.pdbx_seq_one_letter_code
_entity_poly.pdbx_strand_id
1 'polypeptide(L)'
;DYMERSLAQMYYTNEDAAYNLMVFQNSTELPTFNKMPQPRADPFLPPESQGDNVADPEELFSQRRRLLKKGCDEMQKTRRNNHWVYVEMHPPLKALDRYKKYFYCRNQKVGSTSWKAYAKVLKKSDVYSESEYRVNVLPVRHPFDRLKSAYTDKFLNGLPISNYNEAYKNSTASTESWMTRWDAYWLPVLISSGQVKEKNKLFKEKISVRRFIGKKYEDQNKNLIKKFSKASFSFLEFLNHVIWSYEHDLADRHWAAQYDVCKVCSNDYKYIIKLETSDEEIPYVIKQLNYTTVPSYGHKHKTTKKDKYSYQEYFTAIPNTIKK
;
A
#
# COMPACT_ATOMS: atom_id res chain seq x y z
N ASP A 1 12.15 2.43 15.34
CA ASP A 1 11.02 2.26 16.25
C ASP A 1 9.67 2.72 15.64
N TYR A 2 9.64 3.60 14.63
CA TYR A 2 8.39 4.06 13.98
C TYR A 2 8.13 3.38 12.63
N MET A 3 9.17 3.12 11.82
CA MET A 3 9.00 2.39 10.56
C MET A 3 8.81 0.88 10.78
N GLU A 4 9.42 0.27 11.80
CA GLU A 4 9.08 -1.10 12.20
C GLU A 4 7.63 -1.22 12.67
N ARG A 5 7.07 -0.22 13.38
CA ARG A 5 5.68 -0.25 13.85
C ARG A 5 4.69 0.06 12.72
N SER A 6 4.97 1.04 11.85
CA SER A 6 4.10 1.44 10.74
C SER A 6 4.19 0.51 9.52
N LEU A 7 5.32 -0.17 9.32
CA LEU A 7 5.54 -1.08 8.18
C LEU A 7 5.38 -2.55 8.55
N ALA A 8 5.72 -3.00 9.76
CA ALA A 8 5.64 -4.43 10.10
C ALA A 8 4.31 -4.86 10.74
N GLN A 9 3.49 -3.95 11.27
CA GLN A 9 2.28 -4.36 11.96
C GLN A 9 1.12 -4.59 10.99
N MET A 10 1.08 -5.81 10.44
CA MET A 10 -0.09 -6.67 10.66
C MET A 10 -0.04 -8.08 10.09
N TYR A 11 0.89 -8.42 9.19
CA TYR A 11 0.79 -9.70 8.47
C TYR A 11 2.09 -10.45 8.19
N TYR A 12 3.23 -9.92 8.63
CA TYR A 12 4.53 -10.47 8.30
C TYR A 12 5.41 -10.53 9.56
N THR A 13 5.11 -11.46 10.47
CA THR A 13 6.01 -11.81 11.56
C THR A 13 6.11 -13.33 11.73
N ASN A 14 7.17 -13.88 11.12
CA ASN A 14 8.11 -14.83 11.73
C ASN A 14 9.24 -15.22 10.74
N GLU A 15 9.04 -15.13 9.43
CA GLU A 15 10.09 -15.38 8.43
C GLU A 15 10.95 -14.14 8.14
N ASP A 16 10.36 -12.93 8.12
CA ASP A 16 11.09 -11.68 7.89
C ASP A 16 11.95 -11.22 9.09
N ALA A 17 11.69 -11.75 10.29
CA ALA A 17 12.48 -11.44 11.49
C ALA A 17 13.90 -12.04 11.44
N ALA A 18 14.10 -13.14 10.71
CA ALA A 18 15.39 -13.81 10.59
C ALA A 18 16.41 -12.96 9.78
N TYR A 19 15.95 -12.20 8.78
CA TYR A 19 16.81 -11.27 8.04
C TYR A 19 17.25 -10.07 8.92
N ASN A 20 16.34 -9.57 9.76
CA ASN A 20 16.64 -8.53 10.75
C ASN A 20 17.55 -9.01 11.91
N LEU A 21 17.94 -10.28 11.98
CA LEU A 21 18.93 -10.77 12.94
C LEU A 21 20.27 -11.14 12.26
N MET A 22 20.23 -11.69 11.05
CA MET A 22 21.45 -12.09 10.33
C MET A 22 22.25 -10.90 9.78
N VAL A 23 21.60 -9.80 9.37
CA VAL A 23 22.31 -8.59 8.90
C VAL A 23 23.01 -7.84 10.05
N PHE A 24 22.68 -8.16 11.31
CA PHE A 24 23.10 -7.40 12.49
C PHE A 24 24.35 -7.94 13.20
N GLN A 25 24.95 -9.06 12.76
CA GLN A 25 26.09 -9.65 13.47
C GLN A 25 27.48 -9.42 12.82
N ASN A 26 27.58 -8.89 11.60
CA ASN A 26 28.88 -8.65 10.96
C ASN A 26 28.98 -7.27 10.32
N SER A 27 29.26 -6.24 11.12
CA SER A 27 29.86 -5.00 10.61
C SER A 27 30.74 -4.29 11.64
N THR A 28 31.99 -4.73 11.72
CA THR A 28 33.08 -3.93 12.32
C THR A 28 34.04 -3.34 11.30
N GLU A 29 33.76 -3.43 9.99
CA GLU A 29 34.58 -2.76 8.98
C GLU A 29 33.74 -2.13 7.86
N LEU A 30 34.06 -0.88 7.53
CA LEU A 30 33.55 -0.12 6.39
C LEU A 30 34.15 -0.68 5.08
N PRO A 31 33.38 -1.16 4.10
CA PRO A 31 33.95 -1.52 2.81
C PRO A 31 33.93 -0.33 1.85
N THR A 32 35.12 0.00 1.35
CA THR A 32 35.36 0.90 0.22
C THR A 32 34.67 0.39 -1.05
N PHE A 33 34.01 1.32 -1.76
CA PHE A 33 33.48 1.14 -3.11
C PHE A 33 34.60 0.78 -4.08
N ASN A 34 34.69 -0.50 -4.48
CA ASN A 34 35.09 -0.95 -5.82
C ASN A 34 35.16 -2.47 -5.87
N LYS A 35 34.03 -3.08 -6.26
CA LYS A 35 33.83 -4.37 -6.96
C LYS A 35 32.45 -4.91 -6.57
N MET A 36 31.52 -4.90 -7.53
CA MET A 36 30.23 -5.59 -7.39
C MET A 36 30.48 -7.07 -7.12
N PRO A 37 29.95 -7.65 -6.03
CA PRO A 37 29.87 -9.09 -5.90
C PRO A 37 28.94 -9.62 -7.00
N GLN A 38 29.38 -10.65 -7.71
CA GLN A 38 28.54 -11.45 -8.60
C GLN A 38 27.28 -11.94 -7.86
N PRO A 39 26.14 -12.10 -8.56
CA PRO A 39 24.88 -12.46 -7.93
C PRO A 39 25.01 -13.83 -7.25
N ARG A 40 24.96 -13.83 -5.92
CA ARG A 40 24.69 -15.06 -5.17
C ARG A 40 23.19 -15.34 -5.25
N ALA A 41 22.85 -16.61 -5.43
CA ALA A 41 21.49 -17.11 -5.53
C ALA A 41 20.60 -16.54 -4.42
N ASP A 42 19.39 -16.15 -4.80
CA ASP A 42 18.36 -15.56 -3.96
C ASP A 42 17.96 -16.53 -2.83
N PRO A 43 18.21 -16.21 -1.54
CA PRO A 43 17.79 -17.06 -0.43
C PRO A 43 16.27 -16.99 -0.17
N PHE A 44 15.54 -16.14 -0.89
CA PHE A 44 14.12 -15.82 -0.66
C PHE A 44 13.22 -16.05 -1.88
N LEU A 45 13.73 -16.72 -2.92
CA LEU A 45 12.81 -17.55 -3.69
C LEU A 45 12.24 -18.58 -2.69
N PRO A 46 10.91 -18.75 -2.58
CA PRO A 46 10.40 -19.95 -1.93
C PRO A 46 11.14 -21.12 -2.59
N PRO A 47 11.64 -22.10 -1.83
CA PRO A 47 12.32 -23.23 -2.42
C PRO A 47 11.47 -23.69 -3.60
N GLU A 48 12.07 -23.77 -4.80
CA GLU A 48 11.47 -24.52 -5.91
C GLU A 48 10.92 -25.77 -5.27
N SER A 49 9.59 -25.91 -5.31
CA SER A 49 8.85 -26.85 -4.50
C SER A 49 9.46 -28.24 -4.66
N GLN A 50 10.39 -28.58 -3.76
CA GLN A 50 10.78 -29.94 -3.50
C GLN A 50 9.53 -30.50 -2.84
N GLY A 51 8.86 -31.35 -3.61
CA GLY A 51 7.43 -31.58 -3.51
C GLY A 51 6.99 -31.88 -2.09
N ASP A 52 6.09 -31.05 -1.56
CA ASP A 52 5.26 -31.36 -0.41
C ASP A 52 4.02 -30.45 -0.42
N ASN A 53 2.86 -31.11 -0.50
CA ASN A 53 1.48 -30.64 -0.30
C ASN A 53 1.17 -29.15 -0.46
N VAL A 54 0.42 -28.81 -1.53
CA VAL A 54 -0.35 -27.57 -1.63
C VAL A 54 -1.18 -27.42 -0.35
N ALA A 55 -0.81 -26.49 0.52
CA ALA A 55 -1.53 -26.25 1.76
C ALA A 55 -3.01 -25.98 1.45
N ASP A 56 -3.92 -26.66 2.16
CA ASP A 56 -5.35 -26.44 2.04
C ASP A 56 -5.66 -24.93 2.19
N PRO A 57 -6.30 -24.28 1.19
CA PRO A 57 -6.60 -22.86 1.23
C PRO A 57 -7.37 -22.43 2.49
N GLU A 58 -8.24 -23.28 3.05
CA GLU A 58 -8.95 -22.92 4.30
C GLU A 58 -7.99 -22.85 5.49
N GLU A 59 -7.03 -23.77 5.60
CA GLU A 59 -6.00 -23.72 6.65
C GLU A 59 -5.09 -22.50 6.48
N LEU A 60 -4.74 -22.13 5.25
CA LEU A 60 -4.01 -20.90 4.96
C LEU A 60 -4.75 -19.65 5.45
N PHE A 61 -6.06 -19.53 5.17
CA PHE A 61 -6.87 -18.43 5.70
C PHE A 61 -7.01 -18.49 7.22
N SER A 62 -7.12 -19.68 7.80
CA SER A 62 -7.17 -19.89 9.25
C SER A 62 -5.90 -19.37 9.93
N GLN A 63 -4.74 -19.72 9.39
CA GLN A 63 -3.43 -19.23 9.85
C GLN A 63 -3.37 -17.70 9.79
N ARG A 64 -3.79 -17.08 8.68
CA ARG A 64 -3.80 -15.62 8.53
C ARG A 64 -4.72 -14.92 9.54
N ARG A 65 -5.88 -15.51 9.86
CA ARG A 65 -6.78 -14.99 10.90
C ARG A 65 -6.15 -15.06 12.29
N ARG A 66 -5.46 -16.16 12.61
CA ARG A 66 -4.71 -16.31 13.87
C ARG A 66 -3.59 -15.26 13.99
N LEU A 67 -2.84 -15.03 12.91
CA LEU A 67 -1.80 -14.00 12.84
C LEU A 67 -2.38 -12.59 13.02
N LEU A 68 -3.47 -12.26 12.34
CA LEU A 68 -4.17 -10.98 12.53
C LEU A 68 -4.56 -10.77 14.00
N LYS A 69 -5.18 -11.78 14.62
CA LYS A 69 -5.60 -11.71 16.02
C LYS A 69 -4.42 -11.44 16.94
N LYS A 70 -3.33 -12.20 16.79
CA LYS A 70 -2.08 -12.00 17.55
C LYS A 70 -1.56 -10.58 17.41
N GLY A 71 -1.44 -10.07 16.18
CA GLY A 71 -0.98 -8.70 15.91
C GLY A 71 -1.90 -7.64 16.52
N CYS A 72 -3.21 -7.85 16.46
CA CYS A 72 -4.19 -6.96 17.11
C CYS A 72 -4.05 -6.94 18.63
N ASP A 73 -3.85 -8.09 19.26
CA ASP A 73 -3.66 -8.20 20.71
C ASP A 73 -2.34 -7.50 21.14
N GLU A 74 -1.27 -7.64 20.36
CA GLU A 74 0.01 -6.93 20.58
C GLU A 74 -0.13 -5.41 20.42
N MET A 75 -0.87 -4.95 19.40
CA MET A 75 -1.15 -3.52 19.19
C MET A 75 -1.95 -2.90 20.34
N GLN A 76 -2.93 -3.62 20.88
CA GLN A 76 -3.70 -3.15 22.04
C GLN A 76 -2.81 -2.98 23.29
N LYS A 77 -1.85 -3.89 23.50
CA LYS A 77 -0.89 -3.81 24.62
C LYS A 77 0.10 -2.65 24.48
N THR A 78 0.46 -2.31 23.24
CA THR A 78 1.47 -1.28 22.93
C THR A 78 0.89 0.11 22.68
N ARG A 79 -0.44 0.27 22.72
CA ARG A 79 -1.15 1.56 22.56
C ARG A 79 -0.80 2.55 23.69
N ARG A 80 0.36 3.19 23.58
CA ARG A 80 0.64 4.49 24.20
C ARG A 80 0.01 5.56 23.31
N ASN A 81 -1.11 6.14 23.75
CA ASN A 81 -1.68 7.47 23.44
C ASN A 81 -1.54 8.15 22.05
N ASN A 82 -1.08 7.48 21.00
CA ASN A 82 -0.92 8.09 19.68
C ASN A 82 -2.23 7.94 18.90
N HIS A 83 -3.15 8.86 19.17
CA HIS A 83 -4.35 9.12 18.40
C HIS A 83 -3.94 9.75 17.04
N TRP A 84 -3.34 8.96 16.15
CA TRP A 84 -3.25 9.36 14.74
C TRP A 84 -4.66 9.22 14.17
N VAL A 85 -5.44 10.30 14.26
CA VAL A 85 -6.80 10.33 13.75
C VAL A 85 -6.67 10.52 12.26
N TYR A 86 -6.82 9.42 11.51
CA TYR A 86 -7.10 9.53 10.08
C TYR A 86 -8.33 10.43 9.94
N VAL A 87 -8.10 11.64 9.43
CA VAL A 87 -9.16 12.62 9.18
C VAL A 87 -10.10 11.98 8.16
N GLU A 88 -11.27 11.59 8.66
CA GLU A 88 -12.36 10.91 7.98
C GLU A 88 -12.43 11.20 6.47
N MET A 89 -12.16 10.17 5.67
CA MET A 89 -13.11 9.87 4.60
C MET A 89 -14.17 8.95 5.21
N HIS A 90 -15.36 9.46 5.55
CA HIS A 90 -16.52 8.62 5.85
C HIS A 90 -16.78 7.59 4.70
N PRO A 91 -17.42 6.42 4.95
CA PRO A 91 -17.22 5.43 6.01
C PRO A 91 -15.95 4.58 5.73
N PRO A 92 -15.61 3.53 6.52
CA PRO A 92 -14.61 2.54 6.08
C PRO A 92 -14.91 2.15 4.64
N LEU A 93 -13.86 1.99 3.82
CA LEU A 93 -13.98 1.72 2.39
C LEU A 93 -14.55 0.31 2.13
N LYS A 94 -15.72 0.00 2.69
CA LYS A 94 -16.51 -1.20 2.48
C LYS A 94 -17.20 -1.01 1.13
N ALA A 95 -16.82 -1.79 0.15
CA ALA A 95 -17.72 -2.01 -0.97
C ALA A 95 -18.56 -3.24 -0.65
N LEU A 96 -19.87 -3.01 -0.61
CA LEU A 96 -20.88 -4.05 -0.50
C LEU A 96 -21.13 -4.63 -1.89
N ASP A 97 -21.12 -5.96 -2.01
CA ASP A 97 -21.76 -6.59 -3.17
C ASP A 97 -23.29 -6.47 -3.07
N ARG A 98 -23.95 -6.16 -4.18
CA ARG A 98 -25.41 -5.92 -4.23
C ARG A 98 -26.23 -7.16 -3.90
N TYR A 99 -25.64 -8.35 -4.02
CA TYR A 99 -26.23 -9.63 -3.62
C TYR A 99 -25.89 -10.00 -2.17
N LYS A 100 -25.26 -9.09 -1.43
CA LYS A 100 -25.03 -9.14 0.02
C LYS A 100 -24.31 -10.41 0.51
N LYS A 101 -23.39 -11.00 -0.27
CA LYS A 101 -22.61 -12.19 0.15
C LYS A 101 -21.26 -11.87 0.80
N TYR A 102 -20.66 -10.74 0.43
CA TYR A 102 -19.39 -10.32 1.04
C TYR A 102 -19.23 -8.80 1.11
N PHE A 103 -18.42 -8.37 2.07
CA PHE A 103 -17.81 -7.05 2.12
C PHE A 103 -16.32 -7.20 1.82
N TYR A 104 -15.74 -6.20 1.18
CA TYR A 104 -14.28 -6.11 1.11
C TYR A 104 -13.78 -4.71 1.44
N CYS A 105 -12.61 -4.62 2.08
CA CYS A 105 -11.95 -3.35 2.30
C CYS A 105 -11.27 -2.86 1.01
N ARG A 106 -11.60 -1.66 0.53
CA ARG A 106 -10.96 -1.06 -0.66
C ARG A 106 -9.68 -0.32 -0.28
N ASN A 107 -8.77 -0.97 0.43
CA ASN A 107 -7.46 -0.40 0.71
C ASN A 107 -6.73 -0.08 -0.60
N GLN A 108 -6.02 1.03 -0.65
CA GLN A 108 -5.25 1.40 -1.84
C GLN A 108 -3.99 0.55 -1.93
N LYS A 109 -3.49 0.37 -3.15
CA LYS A 109 -2.22 -0.31 -3.45
C LYS A 109 -2.16 -1.79 -3.07
N VAL A 110 -3.29 -2.39 -2.69
CA VAL A 110 -3.51 -3.84 -2.50
C VAL A 110 -4.37 -4.45 -3.62
N GLY A 111 -4.34 -3.85 -4.83
CA GLY A 111 -5.14 -4.33 -5.97
C GLY A 111 -6.62 -3.93 -5.94
N SER A 112 -7.02 -2.92 -5.17
CA SER A 112 -8.43 -2.52 -5.06
C SER A 112 -9.09 -2.07 -6.37
N THR A 113 -8.33 -1.57 -7.34
CA THR A 113 -8.84 -1.27 -8.70
C THR A 113 -9.18 -2.55 -9.47
N SER A 114 -8.32 -3.58 -9.40
CA SER A 114 -8.56 -4.92 -9.95
C SER A 114 -9.77 -5.56 -9.26
N TRP A 115 -9.82 -5.52 -7.93
CA TRP A 115 -10.96 -6.03 -7.17
C TRP A 115 -12.27 -5.31 -7.54
N LYS A 116 -12.25 -3.98 -7.69
CA LYS A 116 -13.44 -3.21 -8.12
C LYS A 116 -13.90 -3.62 -9.51
N ALA A 117 -12.98 -3.91 -10.43
CA ALA A 117 -13.32 -4.38 -11.77
C ALA A 117 -13.90 -5.80 -11.72
N TYR A 118 -13.26 -6.69 -10.96
CA TYR A 118 -13.70 -8.06 -10.76
C TYR A 118 -15.09 -8.14 -10.14
N ALA A 119 -15.35 -7.35 -9.08
CA ALA A 119 -16.66 -7.23 -8.47
C ALA A 119 -17.74 -6.72 -9.43
N LYS A 120 -17.39 -5.98 -10.50
CA LYS A 120 -18.36 -5.62 -11.55
C LYS A 120 -18.67 -6.80 -12.48
N VAL A 121 -17.70 -7.67 -12.73
CA VAL A 121 -17.90 -8.89 -13.54
C VAL A 121 -18.74 -9.90 -12.78
N LEU A 122 -18.42 -10.14 -11.50
CA LEU A 122 -19.21 -10.99 -10.59
C LEU A 122 -20.67 -10.52 -10.45
N LYS A 123 -20.94 -9.23 -10.63
CA LYS A 123 -22.32 -8.71 -10.63
C LYS A 123 -23.13 -9.11 -11.86
N LYS A 124 -22.47 -9.53 -12.94
CA LYS A 124 -23.12 -9.98 -14.17
C LYS A 124 -23.26 -11.51 -14.22
N SER A 125 -22.58 -12.24 -13.35
CA SER A 125 -22.78 -13.69 -13.21
C SER A 125 -24.03 -13.97 -12.39
N ASP A 126 -24.76 -15.01 -12.77
CA ASP A 126 -25.95 -15.44 -12.03
C ASP A 126 -25.58 -15.98 -10.64
N VAL A 127 -26.23 -15.44 -9.62
CA VAL A 127 -26.11 -15.89 -8.23
C VAL A 127 -27.42 -16.57 -7.87
N TYR A 128 -27.37 -17.86 -7.52
CA TYR A 128 -28.49 -18.56 -6.92
C TYR A 128 -28.17 -18.80 -5.45
N SER A 129 -28.61 -17.92 -4.55
CA SER A 129 -28.54 -18.22 -3.11
C SER A 129 -29.40 -17.28 -2.27
N GLU A 130 -30.41 -17.86 -1.62
CA GLU A 130 -31.27 -17.23 -0.60
C GLU A 130 -30.56 -16.95 0.73
N SER A 131 -29.30 -17.37 0.93
CA SER A 131 -28.65 -17.23 2.25
C SER A 131 -28.32 -15.78 2.61
N GLU A 132 -28.61 -15.36 3.85
CA GLU A 132 -28.21 -14.04 4.36
C GLU A 132 -26.73 -13.98 4.79
N TYR A 133 -25.99 -15.09 4.69
CA TYR A 133 -24.62 -15.22 5.16
C TYR A 133 -23.67 -14.26 4.44
N ARG A 134 -22.92 -13.48 5.23
CA ARG A 134 -21.98 -12.45 4.77
C ARG A 134 -20.60 -12.71 5.30
N VAL A 135 -19.60 -12.67 4.43
CA VAL A 135 -18.18 -12.71 4.84
C VAL A 135 -17.51 -11.36 4.65
N ASN A 136 -16.54 -11.01 5.51
CA ASN A 136 -15.63 -9.90 5.24
C ASN A 136 -14.33 -10.43 4.60
N VAL A 137 -13.87 -9.75 3.57
CA VAL A 137 -12.65 -10.01 2.84
C VAL A 137 -11.67 -8.86 3.03
N LEU A 138 -10.45 -9.17 3.45
CA LEU A 138 -9.37 -8.20 3.58
C LEU A 138 -8.30 -8.45 2.52
N PRO A 139 -8.26 -7.66 1.43
CA PRO A 139 -7.11 -7.68 0.55
C PRO A 139 -5.92 -6.99 1.23
N VAL A 140 -4.78 -7.66 1.22
CA VAL A 140 -3.51 -7.19 1.77
C VAL A 140 -2.41 -7.26 0.70
N ARG A 141 -1.31 -6.57 0.96
CA ARG A 141 -0.08 -6.62 0.16
C ARG A 141 1.09 -6.42 1.12
N HIS A 142 2.27 -6.90 0.73
CA HIS A 142 3.50 -6.56 1.43
C HIS A 142 3.65 -5.03 1.60
N PRO A 143 3.98 -4.53 2.80
CA PRO A 143 4.02 -3.11 3.14
C PRO A 143 5.00 -2.31 2.26
N PHE A 144 6.20 -2.85 1.98
CA PHE A 144 7.19 -2.18 1.15
C PHE A 144 6.77 -2.10 -0.32
N ASP A 145 6.13 -3.15 -0.83
CA ASP A 145 5.55 -3.10 -2.18
C ASP A 145 4.41 -2.09 -2.29
N ARG A 146 3.67 -1.90 -1.20
CA ARG A 146 2.61 -0.88 -1.14
C ARG A 146 3.19 0.53 -1.25
N LEU A 147 4.27 0.81 -0.52
CA LEU A 147 5.01 2.08 -0.60
C LEU A 147 5.64 2.28 -1.97
N LYS A 148 6.33 1.27 -2.51
CA LYS A 148 6.88 1.31 -3.87
C LYS A 148 5.78 1.58 -4.89
N SER A 149 4.65 0.89 -4.81
CA SER A 149 3.50 1.09 -5.72
C SER A 149 2.86 2.48 -5.57
N ALA A 150 2.89 3.06 -4.36
CA ALA A 150 2.49 4.45 -4.15
C ALA A 150 3.48 5.42 -4.81
N TYR A 151 4.78 5.23 -4.61
CA TYR A 151 5.83 6.04 -5.23
C TYR A 151 5.81 5.99 -6.77
N THR A 152 5.81 4.78 -7.36
CA THR A 152 5.82 4.60 -8.81
C THR A 152 4.62 5.26 -9.48
N ASP A 153 3.44 5.16 -8.87
CA ASP A 153 2.24 5.83 -9.39
C ASP A 153 2.25 7.33 -9.07
N LYS A 154 2.30 7.72 -7.80
CA LYS A 154 2.05 9.09 -7.33
C LYS A 154 3.19 10.07 -7.62
N PHE A 155 4.42 9.57 -7.64
CA PHE A 155 5.65 10.32 -7.83
C PHE A 155 6.38 9.92 -9.12
N LEU A 156 5.64 9.31 -10.07
CA LEU A 156 6.11 8.98 -11.42
C LEU A 156 7.39 8.14 -11.45
N ASN A 157 7.63 7.37 -10.38
CA ASN A 157 8.87 6.63 -10.18
C ASN A 157 10.14 7.50 -10.21
N GLY A 158 10.06 8.76 -9.80
CA GLY A 158 11.15 9.72 -9.81
C GLY A 158 11.36 10.44 -11.14
N LEU A 159 10.46 10.27 -12.11
CA LEU A 159 10.44 11.12 -13.29
C LEU A 159 10.00 12.56 -12.93
N PRO A 160 10.46 13.57 -13.67
CA PRO A 160 10.00 14.95 -13.48
C PRO A 160 8.48 15.10 -13.57
N ILE A 161 7.90 16.03 -12.81
CA ILE A 161 6.46 16.34 -12.83
C ILE A 161 5.94 16.61 -14.24
N SER A 162 6.73 17.25 -15.10
CA SER A 162 6.42 17.50 -16.51
C SER A 162 6.13 16.24 -17.33
N ASN A 163 6.59 15.07 -16.87
CA ASN A 163 6.33 13.79 -17.53
C ASN A 163 4.89 13.30 -17.30
N TYR A 164 4.12 13.89 -16.37
CA TYR A 164 2.69 13.60 -16.22
C TYR A 164 1.85 14.29 -17.31
N ASN A 165 2.06 13.86 -18.55
CA ASN A 165 1.34 14.31 -19.75
C ASN A 165 0.31 13.26 -20.21
N GLU A 166 -0.36 13.52 -21.32
CA GLU A 166 -1.38 12.61 -21.87
C GLU A 166 -0.82 11.22 -22.22
N ALA A 167 0.39 11.16 -22.78
CA ALA A 167 1.04 9.89 -23.10
C ALA A 167 1.29 9.05 -21.83
N TYR A 168 1.77 9.67 -20.75
CA TYR A 168 1.93 9.00 -19.47
C TYR A 168 0.60 8.54 -18.87
N LYS A 169 -0.43 9.39 -18.92
CA LYS A 169 -1.78 9.03 -18.44
C LYS A 169 -2.35 7.85 -19.22
N ASN A 170 -2.17 7.82 -20.53
CA ASN A 170 -2.62 6.74 -21.41
C ASN A 170 -1.86 5.44 -21.12
N SER A 171 -0.53 5.50 -20.97
CA SER A 171 0.30 4.30 -20.70
C SER A 171 0.07 3.71 -19.31
N THR A 172 -0.32 4.52 -18.32
CA THR A 172 -0.57 4.08 -16.94
C THR A 172 -2.05 3.90 -16.59
N ALA A 173 -2.94 4.20 -17.54
CA ALA A 173 -4.39 4.31 -17.34
C ALA A 173 -4.79 5.23 -16.16
N SER A 174 -4.00 6.29 -15.91
CA SER A 174 -4.28 7.26 -14.86
C SER A 174 -5.41 8.20 -15.27
N THR A 175 -6.41 8.34 -14.39
CA THR A 175 -7.56 9.23 -14.58
C THR A 175 -7.46 10.54 -13.79
N GLU A 176 -6.45 10.69 -12.93
CA GLU A 176 -6.28 11.89 -12.11
C GLU A 176 -5.84 13.09 -12.99
N SER A 177 -6.37 14.28 -12.72
CA SER A 177 -5.90 15.51 -13.37
C SER A 177 -4.53 15.93 -12.85
N TRP A 178 -3.81 16.76 -13.62
CA TRP A 178 -2.52 17.31 -13.19
C TRP A 178 -2.66 18.07 -11.87
N MET A 179 -3.67 18.95 -11.75
CA MET A 179 -3.92 19.69 -10.51
C MET A 179 -4.26 18.77 -9.33
N THR A 180 -4.96 17.66 -9.56
CA THR A 180 -5.19 16.65 -8.51
C THR A 180 -3.88 16.11 -7.95
N ARG A 181 -2.92 15.81 -8.82
CA ARG A 181 -1.60 15.29 -8.44
C ARG A 181 -0.76 16.35 -7.73
N TRP A 182 -0.81 17.58 -8.22
CA TRP A 182 -0.16 18.73 -7.61
C TRP A 182 -0.62 18.94 -6.17
N ASP A 183 -1.93 19.09 -5.93
CA ASP A 183 -2.47 19.40 -4.61
C ASP A 183 -2.30 18.24 -3.61
N ALA A 184 -2.42 16.99 -4.09
CA ALA A 184 -2.45 15.83 -3.21
C ALA A 184 -1.07 15.21 -2.93
N TYR A 185 -0.09 15.38 -3.83
CA TYR A 185 1.17 14.65 -3.75
C TYR A 185 2.40 15.56 -3.93
N TRP A 186 2.45 16.37 -5.00
CA TRP A 186 3.68 17.10 -5.35
C TRP A 186 3.92 18.36 -4.53
N LEU A 187 2.91 19.20 -4.33
CA LEU A 187 3.03 20.37 -3.45
C LEU A 187 3.26 19.94 -1.98
N PRO A 188 2.56 18.93 -1.43
CA PRO A 188 2.86 18.41 -0.10
C PRO A 188 4.31 17.94 0.10
N VAL A 189 4.91 17.21 -0.86
CA VAL A 189 6.32 16.79 -0.73
C VAL A 189 7.28 17.97 -0.82
N LEU A 190 6.99 18.98 -1.65
CA LEU A 190 7.79 20.21 -1.72
C LEU A 190 7.74 20.99 -0.40
N ILE A 191 6.61 20.96 0.31
CA ILE A 191 6.49 21.56 1.65
C ILE A 191 7.28 20.73 2.66
N SER A 192 7.07 19.41 2.70
CA SER A 192 7.74 18.54 3.68
C SER A 192 9.26 18.47 3.50
N SER A 193 9.76 18.72 2.28
CA SER A 193 11.20 18.80 2.00
C SER A 193 11.79 20.19 2.23
N GLY A 194 10.97 21.18 2.62
CA GLY A 194 11.40 22.57 2.84
C GLY A 194 11.62 23.39 1.58
N GLN A 195 11.38 22.83 0.38
CA GLN A 195 11.51 23.54 -0.90
C GLN A 195 10.44 24.61 -1.10
N VAL A 196 9.27 24.42 -0.47
CA VAL A 196 8.18 25.41 -0.38
C VAL A 196 7.94 25.72 1.08
N LYS A 197 7.97 27.01 1.43
CA LYS A 197 7.71 27.47 2.80
C LYS A 197 6.28 27.10 3.21
N GLU A 198 6.15 26.48 4.38
CA GLU A 198 4.85 26.23 4.99
C GLU A 198 4.15 27.57 5.31
N LYS A 199 2.93 27.77 4.80
CA LYS A 199 2.09 28.92 5.15
C LYS A 199 1.27 28.57 6.39
N ASN A 200 1.45 29.23 7.55
CA ASN A 200 0.75 28.97 8.83
C ASN A 200 0.82 27.49 9.29
N LYS A 201 0.61 27.16 10.58
CA LYS A 201 0.46 25.75 10.95
C LYS A 201 -0.69 25.13 10.13
N LEU A 202 -0.40 24.14 9.28
CA LEU A 202 -1.40 23.45 8.45
C LEU A 202 -2.48 22.70 9.27
N PHE A 203 -2.39 22.72 10.61
CA PHE A 203 -2.83 21.63 11.49
C PHE A 203 -3.95 22.00 12.50
N LYS A 204 -5.07 22.57 12.04
CA LYS A 204 -6.20 22.80 12.96
C LYS A 204 -7.56 22.28 12.50
N GLU A 205 -7.70 21.84 11.25
CA GLU A 205 -9.03 21.47 10.74
C GLU A 205 -8.99 20.07 10.12
N LYS A 206 -9.98 19.24 10.50
CA LYS A 206 -10.27 17.90 9.97
C LYS A 206 -10.76 17.95 8.51
N ILE A 207 -10.02 18.63 7.64
CA ILE A 207 -10.34 18.79 6.22
C ILE A 207 -9.42 17.88 5.40
N SER A 208 -9.94 17.31 4.32
CA SER A 208 -9.14 16.59 3.32
C SER A 208 -7.87 17.38 2.95
N VAL A 209 -6.70 16.78 3.19
CA VAL A 209 -5.36 17.33 2.91
C VAL A 209 -5.30 18.01 1.54
N ARG A 210 -5.82 17.32 0.51
CA ARG A 210 -5.91 17.82 -0.86
C ARG A 210 -6.70 19.14 -0.97
N ARG A 211 -7.91 19.18 -0.40
CA ARG A 211 -8.79 20.37 -0.48
C ARG A 211 -8.21 21.54 0.31
N PHE A 212 -7.54 21.25 1.42
CA PHE A 212 -6.95 22.26 2.27
C PHE A 212 -5.68 22.88 1.65
N ILE A 213 -4.71 22.06 1.26
CA ILE A 213 -3.42 22.54 0.70
C ILE A 213 -3.67 23.29 -0.61
N GLY A 214 -4.46 22.73 -1.53
CA GLY A 214 -4.76 23.38 -2.81
C GLY A 214 -5.37 24.77 -2.64
N LYS A 215 -6.34 24.93 -1.72
CA LYS A 215 -6.96 26.23 -1.40
C LYS A 215 -5.97 27.20 -0.76
N LYS A 216 -5.10 26.71 0.12
CA LYS A 216 -4.16 27.56 0.89
C LYS A 216 -3.04 28.16 0.05
N TYR A 217 -2.66 27.48 -1.03
CA TYR A 217 -1.62 27.89 -1.96
C TYR A 217 -2.16 28.37 -3.31
N GLU A 218 -3.47 28.56 -3.44
CA GLU A 218 -4.15 28.92 -4.68
C GLU A 218 -3.56 30.19 -5.33
N ASP A 219 -3.27 31.20 -4.51
CA ASP A 219 -2.65 32.48 -4.90
C ASP A 219 -1.22 32.33 -5.47
N GLN A 220 -0.48 31.32 -5.01
CA GLN A 220 0.91 31.08 -5.41
C GLN A 220 1.06 29.96 -6.45
N ASN A 221 0.00 29.19 -6.71
CA ASN A 221 0.06 27.99 -7.54
C ASN A 221 0.67 28.25 -8.91
N LYS A 222 0.28 29.33 -9.61
CA LYS A 222 0.84 29.65 -10.93
C LYS A 222 2.38 29.79 -10.90
N ASN A 223 2.91 30.46 -9.87
CA ASN A 223 4.34 30.70 -9.71
C ASN A 223 5.08 29.43 -9.25
N LEU A 224 4.50 28.69 -8.30
CA LEU A 224 5.07 27.44 -7.80
C LEU A 224 5.11 26.37 -8.89
N ILE A 225 4.02 26.20 -9.65
CA ILE A 225 3.94 25.26 -10.78
C ILE A 225 5.00 25.61 -11.82
N LYS A 226 5.15 26.89 -12.19
CA LYS A 226 6.19 27.31 -13.13
C LYS A 226 7.58 26.95 -12.60
N LYS A 227 7.86 27.25 -11.33
CA LYS A 227 9.15 27.00 -10.67
C LYS A 227 9.50 25.51 -10.58
N PHE A 228 8.53 24.66 -10.23
CA PHE A 228 8.74 23.24 -9.92
C PHE A 228 8.23 22.28 -11.01
N SER A 229 7.89 22.78 -12.20
CA SER A 229 7.39 21.96 -13.31
C SER A 229 8.31 20.81 -13.72
N LYS A 230 9.63 20.97 -13.51
CA LYS A 230 10.65 19.94 -13.78
C LYS A 230 11.17 19.24 -12.52
N ALA A 231 10.58 19.49 -11.35
CA ALA A 231 10.97 18.82 -10.12
C ALA A 231 10.72 17.31 -10.24
N SER A 232 11.61 16.53 -9.65
CA SER A 232 11.46 15.09 -9.45
C SER A 232 11.70 14.79 -7.97
N PHE A 233 11.27 13.61 -7.53
CA PHE A 233 11.38 13.20 -6.13
C PHE A 233 11.99 11.81 -6.07
N SER A 234 13.06 11.64 -5.31
CA SER A 234 13.65 10.35 -5.00
C SER A 234 12.73 9.52 -4.11
N PHE A 235 12.98 8.21 -4.06
CA PHE A 235 12.24 7.33 -3.14
C PHE A 235 12.47 7.72 -1.67
N LEU A 236 13.67 8.20 -1.33
CA LEU A 236 14.00 8.69 0.00
C LEU A 236 13.19 9.94 0.38
N GLU A 237 13.09 10.93 -0.51
CA GLU A 237 12.23 12.11 -0.30
C GLU A 237 10.76 11.72 -0.13
N PHE A 238 10.30 10.73 -0.89
CA PHE A 238 8.97 10.15 -0.71
C PHE A 238 8.80 9.49 0.68
N LEU A 239 9.76 8.69 1.15
CA LEU A 239 9.67 8.06 2.48
C LEU A 239 9.68 9.11 3.60
N ASN A 240 10.53 10.13 3.50
CA ASN A 240 10.55 11.25 4.44
C ASN A 240 9.21 12.00 4.41
N HIS A 241 8.62 12.19 3.23
CA HIS A 241 7.28 12.77 3.12
C HIS A 241 6.20 11.89 3.75
N VAL A 242 6.28 10.56 3.61
CA VAL A 242 5.36 9.64 4.27
C VAL A 242 5.43 9.85 5.79
N ILE A 243 6.62 9.80 6.39
CA ILE A 243 6.82 10.02 7.83
C ILE A 243 6.27 11.39 8.25
N TRP A 244 6.68 12.45 7.55
CA TRP A 244 6.20 13.80 7.81
C TRP A 244 4.67 13.88 7.72
N SER A 245 4.05 13.23 6.74
CA SER A 245 2.59 13.24 6.58
C SER A 245 1.87 12.59 7.75
N TYR A 246 2.46 11.58 8.39
CA TYR A 246 1.88 10.98 9.58
C TYR A 246 2.04 11.85 10.82
N GLU A 247 3.23 12.38 11.06
CA GLU A 247 3.52 13.28 12.21
C GLU A 247 2.59 14.50 12.26
N HIS A 248 1.98 14.80 11.12
CA HIS A 248 1.16 15.96 10.87
C HIS A 248 -0.32 15.63 10.63
N ASP A 249 -0.75 14.37 10.81
CA ASP A 249 -2.14 13.90 10.57
C ASP A 249 -2.63 14.13 9.11
N LEU A 250 -1.71 14.12 8.15
CA LEU A 250 -1.94 14.31 6.71
C LEU A 250 -1.70 13.03 5.88
N ALA A 251 -1.58 11.87 6.51
CA ALA A 251 -1.26 10.63 5.81
C ALA A 251 -2.30 10.30 4.72
N ASP A 252 -1.83 10.08 3.48
CA ASP A 252 -2.70 9.73 2.37
C ASP A 252 -3.04 8.23 2.41
N ARG A 253 -4.28 7.88 2.04
CA ARG A 253 -4.76 6.48 1.99
C ARG A 253 -3.90 5.53 1.16
N HIS A 254 -3.09 6.02 0.22
CA HIS A 254 -2.22 5.19 -0.62
C HIS A 254 -1.01 4.64 0.13
N TRP A 255 -0.59 5.29 1.21
CA TRP A 255 0.50 4.83 2.09
C TRP A 255 0.10 4.69 3.56
N ALA A 256 -1.08 5.17 3.97
CA ALA A 256 -1.63 5.00 5.31
C ALA A 256 -1.66 3.53 5.76
N ALA A 257 -1.50 3.25 7.05
CA ALA A 257 -1.38 1.90 7.56
C ALA A 257 -2.70 1.13 7.33
N GLN A 258 -2.60 -0.16 7.05
CA GLN A 258 -3.79 -0.95 6.72
C GLN A 258 -4.77 -1.02 7.89
N TYR A 259 -4.23 -1.02 9.12
CA TYR A 259 -4.99 -0.92 10.36
C TYR A 259 -5.96 0.26 10.35
N ASP A 260 -5.49 1.45 9.99
CA ASP A 260 -6.25 2.69 10.04
C ASP A 260 -7.32 2.73 8.94
N VAL A 261 -6.96 2.32 7.73
CA VAL A 261 -7.85 2.37 6.56
C VAL A 261 -8.98 1.36 6.66
N CYS A 262 -8.70 0.15 7.14
CA CYS A 262 -9.65 -0.95 7.15
C CYS A 262 -10.24 -1.27 8.54
N LYS A 263 -9.77 -0.63 9.61
CA LYS A 263 -10.12 -0.96 11.00
C LYS A 263 -9.92 -2.44 11.28
N VAL A 264 -8.75 -2.99 10.95
CA VAL A 264 -8.64 -4.46 10.78
C VAL A 264 -8.85 -5.24 12.07
N CYS A 265 -8.57 -4.66 13.24
CA CYS A 265 -8.83 -5.31 14.54
C CYS A 265 -10.28 -5.22 15.01
N SER A 266 -11.12 -4.43 14.32
CA SER A 266 -12.53 -4.23 14.69
C SER A 266 -13.49 -4.94 13.75
N ASN A 267 -13.02 -5.63 12.72
CA ASN A 267 -13.84 -6.41 11.80
C ASN A 267 -13.38 -7.88 11.82
N ASP A 268 -14.33 -8.80 11.71
CA ASP A 268 -14.05 -10.23 11.58
C ASP A 268 -13.90 -10.61 10.10
N TYR A 269 -12.67 -10.84 9.65
CA TYR A 269 -12.37 -11.22 8.26
C TYR A 269 -12.30 -12.73 8.12
N LYS A 270 -13.21 -13.30 7.34
CA LYS A 270 -13.16 -14.72 6.98
C LYS A 270 -12.00 -15.00 6.02
N TYR A 271 -11.79 -14.13 5.03
CA TYR A 271 -10.74 -14.30 4.02
C TYR A 271 -9.79 -13.11 4.04
N ILE A 272 -8.49 -13.38 4.17
CA ILE A 272 -7.42 -12.38 4.11
C ILE A 272 -6.57 -12.74 2.91
N ILE A 273 -6.68 -11.95 1.84
CA ILE A 273 -6.16 -12.30 0.52
C ILE A 273 -4.92 -11.48 0.22
N LYS A 274 -3.81 -12.15 -0.09
CA LYS A 274 -2.58 -11.45 -0.51
C LYS A 274 -2.69 -11.09 -1.98
N LEU A 275 -2.32 -9.87 -2.35
CA LEU A 275 -2.30 -9.45 -3.76
C LEU A 275 -1.33 -10.31 -4.58
N GLU A 276 -0.26 -10.76 -3.94
CA GLU A 276 0.79 -11.59 -4.52
C GLU A 276 0.28 -12.96 -4.98
N THR A 277 -0.75 -13.49 -4.33
CA THR A 277 -1.36 -14.81 -4.61
C THR A 277 -2.84 -14.69 -5.02
N SER A 278 -3.31 -13.48 -5.33
CA SER A 278 -4.74 -13.22 -5.52
C SER A 278 -5.34 -13.91 -6.75
N ASP A 279 -4.50 -14.25 -7.75
CA ASP A 279 -4.93 -14.99 -8.95
C ASP A 279 -5.45 -16.39 -8.59
N GLU A 280 -4.93 -17.00 -7.52
CA GLU A 280 -5.31 -18.34 -7.05
C GLU A 280 -6.36 -18.26 -5.93
N GLU A 281 -6.18 -17.31 -5.00
CA GLU A 281 -7.03 -17.20 -3.81
C GLU A 281 -8.43 -16.65 -4.10
N ILE A 282 -8.56 -15.71 -5.04
CA ILE A 282 -9.86 -15.11 -5.36
C ILE A 282 -10.83 -16.14 -5.95
N PRO A 283 -10.45 -16.92 -6.98
CA PRO A 283 -11.32 -17.97 -7.51
C PRO A 283 -11.82 -18.95 -6.44
N TYR A 284 -10.94 -19.36 -5.52
CA TYR A 284 -11.32 -20.21 -4.40
C TYR A 284 -12.39 -19.55 -3.53
N VAL A 285 -12.16 -18.31 -3.08
CA VAL A 285 -13.10 -17.57 -2.22
C VAL A 285 -14.45 -17.38 -2.89
N ILE A 286 -14.47 -17.05 -4.19
CA ILE A 286 -15.72 -16.89 -4.94
C ILE A 286 -16.49 -18.21 -5.05
N LYS A 287 -15.81 -19.34 -5.25
CA LYS A 287 -16.44 -20.67 -5.24
C LYS A 287 -17.07 -20.98 -3.87
N GLN A 288 -16.39 -20.66 -2.77
CA GLN A 288 -16.94 -20.85 -1.41
C GLN A 288 -18.17 -19.97 -1.13
N LEU A 289 -18.37 -18.90 -1.89
CA LEU A 289 -19.55 -18.04 -1.81
C LEU A 289 -20.68 -18.48 -2.75
N ASN A 290 -20.59 -19.68 -3.33
CA ASN A 290 -21.59 -20.29 -4.19
C ASN A 290 -21.96 -19.45 -5.43
N TYR A 291 -21.01 -18.68 -5.97
CA TYR A 291 -21.19 -18.10 -7.29
C TYR A 291 -21.11 -19.22 -8.33
N THR A 292 -22.12 -19.31 -9.20
CA THR A 292 -22.21 -20.34 -10.25
C THR A 292 -21.10 -20.21 -11.30
N THR A 293 -20.65 -18.97 -11.52
CA THR A 293 -19.61 -18.65 -12.48
C THR A 293 -18.47 -17.95 -11.75
N VAL A 294 -17.26 -18.49 -11.89
CA VAL A 294 -16.03 -17.86 -11.38
C VAL A 294 -15.29 -17.24 -12.57
N PRO A 295 -15.48 -15.93 -12.85
CA PRO A 295 -14.74 -15.28 -13.92
C PRO A 295 -13.24 -15.28 -13.62
N SER A 296 -12.42 -15.25 -14.67
CA SER A 296 -10.98 -15.08 -14.53
C SER A 296 -10.66 -13.76 -13.82
N TYR A 297 -9.81 -13.82 -12.80
CA TYR A 297 -9.35 -12.63 -12.12
C TYR A 297 -8.30 -11.91 -12.98
N GLY A 298 -8.63 -10.70 -13.42
CA GLY A 298 -7.75 -9.87 -14.21
C GLY A 298 -7.09 -8.78 -13.39
N HIS A 299 -5.77 -8.77 -13.34
CA HIS A 299 -5.01 -7.64 -12.81
C HIS A 299 -5.02 -6.48 -13.79
N LYS A 300 -5.62 -5.34 -13.40
CA LYS A 300 -5.57 -4.11 -14.21
C LYS A 300 -4.18 -3.48 -14.28
N HIS A 301 -3.34 -3.80 -13.31
CA HIS A 301 -1.97 -3.34 -13.22
C HIS A 301 -1.10 -4.56 -12.87
N LYS A 302 -0.92 -5.48 -13.82
CA LYS A 302 0.14 -6.49 -13.67
C LYS A 302 1.45 -5.72 -13.61
N THR A 303 2.19 -5.86 -12.52
CA THR A 303 3.62 -5.56 -12.55
C THR A 303 4.21 -6.46 -13.63
N THR A 304 4.58 -5.86 -14.76
CA THR A 304 5.13 -6.64 -15.88
C THR A 304 6.57 -7.00 -15.52
N LYS A 305 7.17 -8.02 -16.14
CA LYS A 305 8.63 -8.28 -16.00
C LYS A 305 9.51 -7.06 -16.35
N LYS A 306 8.94 -5.99 -16.92
CA LYS A 306 9.59 -4.69 -17.15
C LYS A 306 9.60 -3.76 -15.93
N ASP A 307 8.88 -4.07 -14.85
CA ASP A 307 9.13 -3.51 -13.52
C ASP A 307 10.44 -4.13 -13.02
N LYS A 308 11.53 -3.64 -13.62
CA LYS A 308 12.88 -4.21 -13.57
C LYS A 308 13.43 -4.32 -12.15
N TYR A 309 12.78 -3.67 -11.18
CA TYR A 309 13.26 -3.55 -9.83
C TYR A 309 12.31 -4.14 -8.79
N SER A 310 12.80 -5.00 -7.92
CA SER A 310 12.13 -5.46 -6.70
C SER A 310 11.93 -4.27 -5.74
N TYR A 311 10.97 -4.33 -4.81
CA TYR A 311 10.95 -3.35 -3.72
C TYR A 311 12.30 -3.34 -2.97
N GLN A 312 12.96 -4.48 -2.86
CA GLN A 312 14.24 -4.62 -2.17
C GLN A 312 15.28 -3.61 -2.67
N GLU A 313 15.40 -3.41 -3.99
CA GLU A 313 16.37 -2.46 -4.56
C GLU A 313 16.05 -1.00 -4.24
N TYR A 314 14.78 -0.65 -4.00
CA TYR A 314 14.45 0.69 -3.52
C TYR A 314 14.91 0.90 -2.08
N PHE A 315 14.94 -0.16 -1.28
CA PHE A 315 15.30 -0.11 0.13
C PHE A 315 16.79 -0.36 0.39
N THR A 316 17.56 -0.91 -0.56
CA THR A 316 19.03 -1.09 -0.39
C THR A 316 19.73 0.24 -0.13
N ALA A 317 19.35 1.30 -0.85
CA ALA A 317 19.94 2.63 -0.73
C ALA A 317 19.39 3.48 0.43
N ILE A 318 18.44 2.97 1.22
CA ILE A 318 17.81 3.74 2.30
C ILE A 318 18.62 3.59 3.61
N PRO A 319 18.97 4.72 4.28
CA PRO A 319 19.66 4.68 5.57
C PRO A 319 18.90 3.87 6.63
N ASN A 320 19.63 3.15 7.47
CA ASN A 320 19.04 2.35 8.55
C ASN A 320 18.23 3.18 9.56
N THR A 321 18.54 4.47 9.70
CA THR A 321 17.79 5.41 10.56
C THR A 321 16.34 5.58 10.10
N ILE A 322 16.07 5.45 8.80
CA ILE A 322 14.72 5.52 8.23
C ILE A 322 14.07 4.14 8.21
N LYS A 323 14.83 3.04 8.12
CA LYS A 323 14.26 1.68 8.17
C LYS A 323 13.72 1.30 9.55
N LYS A 324 14.22 1.92 10.61
CA LYS A 324 13.80 1.72 12.01
C LYS A 324 12.49 2.41 12.32
#